data_AF-A0A094IH78-F1
#
_entry.id   AF-A0A094IH78-F1
#
_cell.length_a   1.000
_cell.length_b   1.000
_cell.length_c   1.000
_cell.angle_alpha   90.00
_cell.angle_beta   90.00
_cell.angle_gamma   90.00
#
_symmetry.space_group_name_H-M   'P 1'
#
loop_
_entity.id
_entity.type
_entity.pdbx_description
1 polymer ?
#
loop_
_entity_poly.entity_id
_entity_poly.type
_entity_poly.pdbx_seq_one_letter_code
_entity_poly.pdbx_strand_id
1 'polypeptide(L)'
;MSYNLLANEASYKDSENDPAHRTPLIDRLNHYKTLFFLMLFVWVGSLGTWAWLQNTKQANQEPKSSPFVPVPRRGVTFQSDPSFHFTSIDQGNSSWESLFPTGSGMVTIGQPERYNLSPSYPDHHKNSTSTKAEVYSMSMYHQLHCLASIRMHFGTMTGKFNIDGDKPITSRRVFRPESHLDHCFDYLRQAIMCAGDLALESSVVPNEFGFNGWGTSHECADWRVMWDTATAHRYMYDSDEEM
;
A
#
# COMPACT_ATOMS: atom_id res chain seq x y z
N MET A 1 -13.97 -33.57 91.46
CA MET A 1 -14.02 -34.01 90.05
C MET A 1 -14.79 -32.94 89.28
N SER A 2 -14.40 -32.66 88.02
CA SER A 2 -14.90 -31.63 87.08
C SER A 2 -14.56 -30.15 87.37
N TYR A 3 -13.28 -29.79 87.18
CA TYR A 3 -12.85 -28.41 86.87
C TYR A 3 -11.67 -28.45 85.88
N ASN A 4 -11.84 -29.00 84.67
CA ASN A 4 -10.75 -29.01 83.67
C ASN A 4 -11.19 -28.81 82.20
N LEU A 5 -12.47 -28.55 81.92
CA LEU A 5 -12.92 -28.30 80.54
C LEU A 5 -12.89 -26.81 80.16
N LEU A 6 -13.00 -25.89 81.11
CA LEU A 6 -13.02 -24.44 80.83
C LEU A 6 -11.63 -23.81 80.63
N ALA A 7 -10.56 -24.47 81.08
CA ALA A 7 -9.21 -23.92 81.00
C ALA A 7 -8.59 -24.05 79.58
N ASN A 8 -8.90 -25.13 78.86
CA ASN A 8 -8.36 -25.35 77.52
C ASN A 8 -9.00 -24.46 76.45
N GLU A 9 -10.27 -24.08 76.61
CA GLU A 9 -10.97 -23.22 75.66
C GLU A 9 -10.56 -21.74 75.80
N ALA A 10 -10.21 -21.32 77.03
CA ALA A 10 -9.64 -19.99 77.29
C ALA A 10 -8.20 -19.85 76.76
N SER A 11 -7.36 -20.88 76.94
CA SER A 11 -5.96 -20.86 76.46
C SER A 11 -5.85 -20.87 74.93
N TYR A 12 -6.79 -21.50 74.22
CA TYR A 12 -6.82 -21.49 72.75
C TYR A 12 -7.26 -20.12 72.20
N LYS A 13 -8.24 -19.47 72.84
CA LYS A 13 -8.71 -18.13 72.47
C LYS A 13 -7.71 -17.00 72.78
N ASP A 14 -6.88 -17.14 73.82
CA ASP A 14 -5.87 -16.11 74.13
C ASP A 14 -4.69 -16.12 73.16
N SER A 15 -4.36 -17.28 72.57
CA SER A 15 -3.34 -17.37 71.50
C SER A 15 -3.74 -16.64 70.21
N GLU A 16 -5.04 -16.48 69.96
CA GLU A 16 -5.56 -15.82 68.74
C GLU A 16 -5.61 -14.28 68.89
N ASN A 17 -5.56 -13.79 70.14
CA ASN A 17 -5.64 -12.38 70.50
C ASN A 17 -4.29 -11.73 70.89
N ASP A 18 -3.16 -12.44 70.78
CA ASP A 18 -1.84 -11.88 71.07
C ASP A 18 -1.47 -10.78 70.04
N PRO A 19 -1.36 -9.50 70.45
CA PRO A 19 -0.99 -8.40 69.56
C PRO A 19 0.41 -8.54 68.96
N ALA A 20 1.31 -9.31 69.56
CA ALA A 20 2.66 -9.55 69.06
C ALA A 20 2.69 -10.41 67.79
N HIS A 21 1.65 -11.22 67.53
CA HIS A 21 1.57 -12.07 66.34
C HIS A 21 0.79 -11.42 65.18
N ARG A 22 -0.08 -10.43 65.45
CA ARG A 22 -0.88 -9.70 64.45
C ARG A 22 -0.10 -8.60 63.72
N THR A 23 0.84 -7.95 64.38
CA THR A 23 1.70 -6.89 63.81
C THR A 23 2.49 -7.35 62.57
N PRO A 24 3.21 -8.49 62.55
CA PRO A 24 3.95 -8.93 61.37
C PRO A 24 3.04 -9.34 60.19
N LEU A 25 1.79 -9.73 60.46
CA LEU A 25 0.84 -10.16 59.43
C LEU A 25 0.17 -8.95 58.75
N ILE A 26 -0.15 -7.90 59.53
CA ILE A 26 -0.64 -6.62 59.02
C ILE A 26 0.46 -5.89 58.23
N ASP A 27 1.70 -5.92 58.71
CA ASP A 27 2.84 -5.32 58.00
C ASP A 27 3.11 -6.01 56.66
N ARG A 28 3.03 -7.35 56.61
CA ARG A 28 3.12 -8.11 55.35
C ARG A 28 1.98 -7.76 54.40
N LEU A 29 0.74 -7.67 54.89
CA LEU A 29 -0.41 -7.31 54.07
C LEU A 29 -0.28 -5.89 53.50
N ASN A 30 0.18 -4.94 54.31
CA ASN A 30 0.45 -3.58 53.86
C ASN A 30 1.60 -3.56 52.84
N HIS A 31 2.67 -4.32 53.06
CA HIS A 31 3.77 -4.46 52.11
C HIS A 31 3.30 -5.01 50.75
N TYR A 32 2.47 -6.06 50.73
CA TYR A 32 1.90 -6.61 49.50
C TYR A 32 0.94 -5.64 48.82
N LYS A 33 0.15 -4.85 49.57
CA LYS A 33 -0.68 -3.78 49.00
C LYS A 33 0.18 -2.73 48.32
N THR A 34 1.26 -2.27 48.97
CA THR A 34 2.18 -1.30 48.38
C THR A 34 2.82 -1.84 47.10
N LEU A 35 3.30 -3.09 47.12
CA LEU A 35 3.85 -3.75 45.93
C LEU A 35 2.81 -3.90 44.82
N PHE A 36 1.58 -4.25 45.14
CA PHE A 36 0.48 -4.36 44.17
C PHE A 36 0.20 -3.01 43.50
N PHE A 37 0.09 -1.92 44.25
CA PHE A 37 -0.14 -0.59 43.68
C PHE A 37 1.05 -0.09 42.86
N LEU A 38 2.29 -0.39 43.27
CA LEU A 38 3.48 -0.07 42.47
C LEU A 38 3.51 -0.84 41.15
N MET A 39 3.21 -2.14 41.17
CA MET A 39 3.11 -2.93 39.95
C MET A 39 1.97 -2.44 39.05
N LEU A 40 0.80 -2.13 39.62
CA LEU A 40 -0.33 -1.59 38.86
C LEU A 40 0.02 -0.25 38.20
N PHE A 41 0.72 0.65 38.91
CA PHE A 41 1.15 1.92 38.35
C PHE A 41 2.12 1.74 37.17
N VAL A 42 3.08 0.81 37.29
CA VAL A 42 3.99 0.46 36.20
C VAL A 42 3.25 -0.13 34.99
N TRP A 43 2.28 -1.01 35.24
CA TRP A 43 1.45 -1.61 34.18
C TRP A 43 0.58 -0.59 33.45
N VAL A 44 -0.09 0.31 34.18
CA VAL A 44 -0.89 1.38 33.58
C VAL A 44 0.00 2.36 32.81
N GLY A 45 1.17 2.71 33.36
CA GLY A 45 2.16 3.56 32.69
C GLY A 45 2.72 2.92 31.40
N SER A 46 2.99 1.61 31.41
CA SER A 46 3.49 0.90 30.23
C SER A 46 2.41 0.76 29.15
N LEU A 47 1.15 0.48 29.54
CA LEU A 47 0.02 0.47 28.63
C LEU A 47 -0.25 1.86 28.03
N GLY A 48 -0.17 2.92 28.83
CA GLY A 48 -0.33 4.29 28.37
C GLY A 48 0.76 4.72 27.40
N THR A 49 2.02 4.40 27.69
CA THR A 49 3.14 4.71 26.77
C THR A 49 3.06 3.88 25.49
N TRP A 50 2.68 2.59 25.57
CA TRP A 50 2.46 1.75 24.39
C TRP A 50 1.32 2.28 23.51
N ALA A 51 0.18 2.65 24.11
CA ALA A 51 -0.94 3.25 23.38
C ALA A 51 -0.55 4.59 22.73
N TRP A 52 0.21 5.43 23.44
CA TRP A 52 0.73 6.69 22.88
C TRP A 52 1.73 6.44 21.73
N LEU A 53 2.62 5.46 21.84
CA LEU A 53 3.55 5.07 20.78
C LEU A 53 2.81 4.49 19.56
N GLN A 54 1.72 3.76 19.75
CA GLN A 54 0.89 3.30 18.63
C GLN A 54 0.14 4.44 17.95
N ASN A 55 -0.46 5.34 18.73
CA ASN A 55 -1.20 6.48 18.20
C ASN A 55 -0.28 7.46 17.45
N THR A 56 0.96 7.68 17.92
CA THR A 56 1.95 8.51 17.21
C THR A 56 2.47 7.84 15.94
N LYS A 57 2.60 6.52 15.90
CA LYS A 57 2.89 5.79 14.65
C LYS A 57 1.76 5.95 13.64
N GLN A 58 0.50 5.86 14.09
CA GLN A 58 -0.67 6.00 13.23
C GLN A 58 -0.87 7.45 12.75
N ALA A 59 -0.64 8.46 13.62
CA ALA A 59 -0.68 9.87 13.24
C ALA A 59 0.44 10.27 12.27
N ASN A 60 1.60 9.61 12.31
CA ASN A 60 2.66 9.79 11.31
C ASN A 60 2.38 9.08 9.97
N GLN A 61 1.34 8.24 9.91
CA GLN A 61 0.83 7.63 8.69
C GLN A 61 -0.33 8.42 8.05
N GLU A 62 -0.78 9.53 8.66
CA GLU A 62 -1.63 10.49 7.97
C GLU A 62 -0.89 10.96 6.69
N PRO A 63 -1.48 10.80 5.50
CA PRO A 63 -0.82 11.17 4.26
C PRO A 63 -0.55 12.67 4.30
N LYS A 64 0.73 13.04 4.44
CA LYS A 64 1.16 14.42 4.23
C LYS A 64 0.69 14.83 2.83
N SER A 65 -0.01 15.96 2.77
CA SER A 65 -0.82 16.43 1.64
C SER A 65 -0.19 16.14 0.29
N SER A 66 -0.91 15.45 -0.60
CA SER A 66 -0.56 15.43 -2.03
C SER A 66 -0.56 16.88 -2.57
N PRO A 67 0.36 17.24 -3.49
CA PRO A 67 0.32 18.54 -4.16
C PRO A 67 -0.90 18.70 -5.07
N PHE A 68 -1.64 17.61 -5.34
CA PHE A 68 -2.81 17.61 -6.21
C PHE A 68 -4.11 17.58 -5.42
N VAL A 69 -5.15 18.16 -6.01
CA VAL A 69 -6.52 17.92 -5.56
C VAL A 69 -6.86 16.44 -5.71
N PRO A 70 -7.70 15.86 -4.82
CA PRO A 70 -8.13 14.48 -4.96
C PRO A 70 -8.76 14.23 -6.34
N VAL A 71 -8.23 13.25 -7.08
CA VAL A 71 -8.76 12.88 -8.39
C VAL A 71 -10.03 12.04 -8.19
N PRO A 72 -11.18 12.46 -8.75
CA PRO A 72 -12.42 11.72 -8.58
C PRO A 72 -12.34 10.36 -9.27
N ARG A 73 -12.85 9.32 -8.60
CA ARG A 73 -12.99 7.98 -9.18
C ARG A 73 -14.28 7.88 -9.98
N ARG A 74 -14.23 7.21 -11.13
CA ARG A 74 -15.39 6.90 -11.96
C ARG A 74 -15.41 5.42 -12.33
N GLY A 75 -16.58 4.82 -12.39
CA GLY A 75 -16.75 3.47 -12.93
C GLY A 75 -16.52 3.47 -14.44
N VAL A 76 -15.68 2.54 -14.92
CA VAL A 76 -15.46 2.30 -16.34
C VAL A 76 -15.61 0.82 -16.62
N THR A 77 -16.19 0.48 -17.77
CA THR A 77 -16.21 -0.90 -18.28
C THR A 77 -15.17 -0.99 -19.36
N PHE A 78 -14.24 -1.94 -19.24
CA PHE A 78 -13.23 -2.14 -20.26
C PHE A 78 -13.87 -2.75 -21.50
N GLN A 79 -13.51 -2.19 -22.65
CA GLN A 79 -13.94 -2.63 -23.97
C GLN A 79 -12.70 -2.78 -24.83
N SER A 80 -12.71 -3.74 -25.75
CA SER A 80 -11.64 -3.82 -26.73
C SER A 80 -11.65 -2.57 -27.61
N ASP A 81 -10.48 -1.95 -27.74
CA ASP A 81 -10.26 -0.81 -28.61
C ASP A 81 -9.16 -1.13 -29.63
N PRO A 82 -9.53 -1.58 -30.85
CA PRO A 82 -8.58 -1.94 -31.89
C PRO A 82 -7.64 -0.81 -32.31
N SER A 83 -7.97 0.45 -32.01
CA SER A 83 -7.09 1.58 -32.31
C SER A 83 -5.77 1.53 -31.53
N PHE A 84 -5.72 0.81 -30.40
CA PHE A 84 -4.51 0.62 -29.59
C PHE A 84 -3.74 -0.66 -29.93
N HIS A 85 -4.24 -1.49 -30.85
CA HIS A 85 -3.54 -2.69 -31.30
C HIS A 85 -2.28 -2.31 -32.10
N PHE A 86 -1.32 -3.23 -32.21
CA PHE A 86 -0.15 -2.98 -33.05
C PHE A 86 -0.55 -3.10 -34.52
N THR A 87 -0.27 -2.07 -35.32
CA THR A 87 -0.41 -2.16 -36.78
C THR A 87 0.90 -1.84 -37.48
N SER A 88 1.17 -2.52 -38.59
CA SER A 88 2.36 -2.18 -39.40
C SER A 88 2.25 -0.83 -40.12
N ILE A 89 1.04 -0.26 -40.22
CA ILE A 89 0.77 1.00 -40.92
C ILE A 89 1.20 2.19 -40.06
N ASP A 90 0.87 2.16 -38.78
CA ASP A 90 1.24 3.21 -37.83
C ASP A 90 2.53 2.88 -37.05
N GLN A 91 3.20 1.78 -37.42
CA GLN A 91 4.30 1.16 -36.67
C GLN A 91 3.96 0.91 -35.20
N GLY A 92 2.67 0.92 -34.84
CA GLY A 92 2.18 0.81 -33.48
C GLY A 92 2.00 2.13 -32.71
N ASN A 93 2.19 3.32 -33.29
CA ASN A 93 2.26 4.54 -32.47
C ASN A 93 0.97 5.37 -32.35
N SER A 94 0.08 5.34 -33.33
CA SER A 94 -0.81 6.49 -33.58
C SER A 94 -1.77 6.81 -32.42
N SER A 95 -2.39 5.80 -31.81
CA SER A 95 -3.32 6.01 -30.68
C SER A 95 -2.60 6.09 -29.34
N TRP A 96 -1.44 5.45 -29.18
CA TRP A 96 -0.72 5.44 -27.90
C TRP A 96 -0.11 6.81 -27.56
N GLU A 97 0.39 7.53 -28.56
CA GLU A 97 0.90 8.90 -28.38
C GLU A 97 -0.19 9.84 -27.85
N SER A 98 -1.45 9.62 -28.24
CA SER A 98 -2.59 10.43 -27.80
C SER A 98 -2.93 10.31 -26.31
N LEU A 99 -2.41 9.27 -25.63
CA LEU A 99 -2.61 9.07 -24.20
C LEU A 99 -1.78 10.03 -23.34
N PHE A 100 -0.73 10.61 -23.90
CA PHE A 100 0.21 11.45 -23.18
C PHE A 100 -0.17 12.92 -23.34
N PRO A 101 -0.40 13.66 -22.24
CA PRO A 101 -0.63 15.10 -22.33
C PRO A 101 0.66 15.83 -22.71
N THR A 102 0.58 17.13 -22.99
CA THR A 102 1.77 17.98 -23.11
C THR A 102 2.64 17.83 -21.87
N GLY A 103 3.95 17.58 -22.06
CA GLY A 103 4.87 17.25 -20.97
C GLY A 103 4.90 15.76 -20.59
N SER A 104 4.21 14.89 -21.33
CA SER A 104 4.22 13.42 -21.20
C SER A 104 3.85 12.88 -19.81
N GLY A 105 3.07 13.65 -19.04
CA GLY A 105 2.70 13.28 -17.66
C GLY A 105 3.71 13.69 -16.59
N MET A 106 4.74 14.45 -16.96
CA MET A 106 5.65 15.07 -16.01
C MET A 106 5.07 16.37 -15.47
N VAL A 107 5.37 16.68 -14.22
CA VAL A 107 4.79 17.78 -13.46
C VAL A 107 5.87 18.54 -12.70
N THR A 108 5.77 19.86 -12.71
CA THR A 108 6.64 20.73 -11.91
C THR A 108 6.00 20.95 -10.53
N ILE A 109 6.74 20.65 -9.47
CA ILE A 109 6.33 20.87 -8.08
C ILE A 109 7.23 21.93 -7.45
N GLY A 110 6.64 23.01 -6.97
CA GLY A 110 7.34 24.03 -6.19
C GLY A 110 7.50 23.61 -4.74
N GLN A 111 8.71 23.76 -4.19
CA GLN A 111 9.02 23.46 -2.79
C GLN A 111 8.61 22.02 -2.39
N PRO A 112 9.14 21.00 -3.09
CA PRO A 112 8.74 19.59 -2.90
C PRO A 112 8.92 19.08 -1.47
N GLU A 113 9.78 19.71 -0.68
CA GLU A 113 10.00 19.37 0.72
C GLU A 113 8.73 19.53 1.58
N ARG A 114 7.79 20.41 1.17
CA ARG A 114 6.48 20.58 1.83
C ARG A 114 5.59 19.33 1.74
N TYR A 115 5.80 18.53 0.70
CA TYR A 115 5.05 17.31 0.42
C TYR A 115 5.86 16.04 0.76
N ASN A 116 7.03 16.21 1.40
CA ASN A 116 7.93 15.10 1.75
C ASN A 116 8.38 14.29 0.52
N LEU A 117 8.51 14.94 -0.63
CA LEU A 117 9.03 14.34 -1.85
C LEU A 117 10.57 14.30 -1.82
N SER A 118 11.13 13.25 -2.39
CA SER A 118 12.58 13.10 -2.58
C SER A 118 13.09 14.13 -3.60
N PRO A 119 14.28 14.75 -3.40
CA PRO A 119 14.86 15.67 -4.37
C PRO A 119 14.90 15.06 -5.77
N SER A 120 14.58 15.87 -6.76
CA SER A 120 14.48 15.44 -8.17
C SER A 120 15.26 16.38 -9.09
N TYR A 121 14.91 16.40 -10.37
CA TYR A 121 15.51 17.25 -11.39
C TYR A 121 15.04 18.71 -11.25
N PRO A 122 15.95 19.70 -11.10
CA PRO A 122 15.55 21.10 -11.02
C PRO A 122 14.84 21.58 -12.30
N ASP A 123 13.76 22.34 -12.14
CA ASP A 123 13.09 22.96 -13.28
C ASP A 123 13.86 24.21 -13.74
N HIS A 124 14.53 24.10 -14.90
CA HIS A 124 15.36 25.15 -15.49
C HIS A 124 14.60 26.11 -16.44
N HIS A 125 13.26 26.05 -16.50
CA HIS A 125 12.51 26.91 -17.42
C HIS A 125 12.60 28.40 -17.04
N LYS A 126 12.79 29.29 -18.03
CA LYS A 126 13.05 30.74 -17.85
C LYS A 126 11.99 31.52 -17.06
N ASN A 127 10.77 31.00 -16.94
CA ASN A 127 9.68 31.60 -16.18
C ASN A 127 9.54 31.03 -14.76
N SER A 128 10.33 30.01 -14.40
CA SER A 128 10.46 29.47 -13.04
C SER A 128 11.34 30.40 -12.20
N THR A 129 10.91 31.66 -12.07
CA THR A 129 11.57 32.67 -11.21
C THR A 129 11.17 32.52 -9.73
N SER A 130 10.40 31.49 -9.41
CA SER A 130 9.86 31.19 -8.08
C SER A 130 10.34 29.83 -7.59
N THR A 131 11.29 29.86 -6.65
CA THR A 131 11.44 28.91 -5.54
C THR A 131 11.59 27.42 -5.88
N LYS A 132 12.82 26.90 -5.91
CA LYS A 132 13.15 25.45 -5.74
C LYS A 132 12.13 24.49 -6.39
N ALA A 133 11.78 24.73 -7.64
CA ALA A 133 10.85 23.89 -8.35
C ALA A 133 11.60 22.72 -8.95
N GLU A 134 11.02 21.53 -8.86
CA GLU A 134 11.60 20.29 -9.38
C GLU A 134 10.57 19.55 -10.22
N VAL A 135 11.06 18.78 -11.19
CA VAL A 135 10.25 17.98 -12.11
C VAL A 135 10.11 16.57 -11.58
N TYR A 136 8.90 16.04 -11.60
CA TYR A 136 8.57 14.68 -11.22
C TYR A 136 7.81 13.98 -12.35
N SER A 137 7.96 12.67 -12.47
CA SER A 137 7.14 11.86 -13.38
C SER A 137 5.97 11.27 -12.61
N MET A 138 4.75 11.42 -13.12
CA MET A 138 3.59 10.74 -12.54
C MET A 138 3.60 9.26 -12.92
N SER A 139 3.56 8.38 -11.92
CA SER A 139 3.75 6.94 -12.09
C SER A 139 2.80 6.30 -13.11
N MET A 140 1.53 6.69 -13.14
CA MET A 140 0.57 6.18 -14.14
C MET A 140 1.06 6.39 -15.59
N TYR A 141 1.58 7.58 -15.91
CA TYR A 141 2.11 7.85 -17.25
C TYR A 141 3.42 7.13 -17.53
N HIS A 142 4.29 6.99 -16.51
CA HIS A 142 5.51 6.21 -16.68
C HIS A 142 5.21 4.71 -16.92
N GLN A 143 4.22 4.14 -16.22
CA GLN A 143 3.72 2.78 -16.47
C GLN A 143 3.19 2.63 -17.90
N LEU A 144 2.41 3.61 -18.41
CA LEU A 144 1.96 3.62 -19.80
C LEU A 144 3.12 3.70 -20.80
N HIS A 145 4.13 4.55 -20.53
CA HIS A 145 5.32 4.68 -21.37
C HIS A 145 6.10 3.36 -21.47
N CYS A 146 6.30 2.68 -20.33
CA CYS A 146 6.93 1.37 -20.27
C CYS A 146 6.11 0.33 -21.06
N LEU A 147 4.79 0.28 -20.86
CA LEU A 147 3.91 -0.65 -21.57
C LEU A 147 3.95 -0.43 -23.09
N ALA A 148 3.91 0.83 -23.53
CA ALA A 148 4.04 1.20 -24.94
C ALA A 148 5.38 0.73 -25.53
N SER A 149 6.47 0.95 -24.80
CA SER A 149 7.83 0.56 -25.22
C SER A 149 7.99 -0.96 -25.36
N ILE A 150 7.41 -1.72 -24.42
CA ILE A 150 7.36 -3.19 -24.46
C ILE A 150 6.56 -3.65 -25.69
N ARG A 151 5.35 -3.10 -25.90
CA ARG A 151 4.51 -3.41 -27.06
C ARG A 151 5.25 -3.21 -28.39
N MET A 152 5.96 -2.09 -28.53
CA MET A 152 6.74 -1.76 -29.72
C MET A 152 7.86 -2.79 -29.98
N HIS A 153 8.62 -3.17 -28.94
CA HIS A 153 9.66 -4.19 -29.07
C HIS A 153 9.09 -5.56 -29.46
N PHE A 154 7.98 -5.96 -28.85
CA PHE A 154 7.31 -7.21 -29.19
C PHE A 154 6.76 -7.20 -30.63
N GLY A 155 6.16 -6.09 -31.08
CA GLY A 155 5.60 -5.98 -32.43
C GLY A 155 6.65 -6.03 -33.53
N THR A 156 7.83 -5.45 -33.27
CA THR A 156 8.97 -5.50 -34.18
C THR A 156 9.63 -6.87 -34.24
N MET A 157 9.83 -7.54 -33.10
CA MET A 157 10.46 -8.87 -33.03
C MET A 157 9.61 -9.98 -33.65
N THR A 158 8.29 -9.94 -33.47
CA THR A 158 7.39 -11.01 -33.94
C THR A 158 6.98 -10.87 -35.41
N GLY A 159 7.54 -9.89 -36.12
CA GLY A 159 7.31 -9.75 -37.56
C GLY A 159 5.86 -9.42 -37.91
N LYS A 160 5.16 -8.67 -37.04
CA LYS A 160 3.74 -8.28 -37.06
C LYS A 160 2.85 -9.23 -36.25
N PHE A 161 2.36 -8.75 -35.11
CA PHE A 161 1.17 -9.33 -34.48
C PHE A 161 0.01 -9.24 -35.47
N ASN A 162 -0.42 -10.41 -35.96
CA ASN A 162 -1.57 -10.65 -36.84
C ASN A 162 -1.44 -10.23 -38.32
N ILE A 163 -1.50 -11.23 -39.21
CA ILE A 163 -1.79 -11.07 -40.66
C ILE A 163 -3.31 -10.89 -40.91
N ASP A 164 -4.17 -11.05 -39.90
CA ASP A 164 -5.64 -10.96 -40.02
C ASP A 164 -6.20 -9.87 -39.06
N GLY A 165 -6.07 -8.59 -39.43
CA GLY A 165 -6.32 -7.42 -38.56
C GLY A 165 -7.76 -7.00 -38.25
N ASP A 166 -8.80 -7.60 -38.84
CA ASP A 166 -10.17 -7.02 -38.80
C ASP A 166 -11.26 -7.93 -38.21
N LYS A 167 -10.91 -9.02 -37.52
CA LYS A 167 -11.92 -9.96 -37.00
C LYS A 167 -12.29 -9.65 -35.54
N PRO A 168 -13.59 -9.56 -35.17
CA PRO A 168 -14.01 -9.23 -33.81
C PRO A 168 -13.49 -10.23 -32.77
N ILE A 169 -13.15 -9.79 -31.55
CA ILE A 169 -12.70 -10.72 -30.50
C ILE A 169 -13.83 -11.70 -30.17
N THR A 170 -13.54 -12.99 -30.25
CA THR A 170 -14.43 -14.10 -29.85
C THR A 170 -13.75 -14.88 -28.72
N SER A 171 -14.51 -15.59 -27.87
CA SER A 171 -13.95 -16.41 -26.78
C SER A 171 -12.79 -17.32 -27.22
N ARG A 172 -12.89 -17.93 -28.42
CA ARG A 172 -11.84 -18.77 -29.00
C ARG A 172 -10.57 -18.03 -29.42
N ARG A 173 -10.67 -16.74 -29.76
CA ARG A 173 -9.55 -15.88 -30.19
C ARG A 173 -8.82 -15.25 -29.02
N VAL A 174 -9.46 -15.05 -27.87
CA VAL A 174 -8.77 -14.55 -26.67
C VAL A 174 -7.57 -15.44 -26.34
N PHE A 175 -7.67 -16.76 -26.50
CA PHE A 175 -6.59 -17.70 -26.18
C PHE A 175 -5.61 -17.97 -27.35
N ARG A 176 -5.79 -17.34 -28.52
CA ARG A 176 -4.81 -17.47 -29.62
C ARG A 176 -3.62 -16.54 -29.38
N PRO A 177 -2.36 -17.01 -29.47
CA PRO A 177 -1.19 -16.23 -29.11
C PRO A 177 -1.09 -14.85 -29.78
N GLU A 178 -1.48 -14.75 -31.06
CA GLU A 178 -1.32 -13.51 -31.82
C GLU A 178 -2.37 -12.45 -31.48
N SER A 179 -3.65 -12.83 -31.29
CA SER A 179 -4.70 -11.93 -30.83
C SER A 179 -4.73 -11.72 -29.31
N HIS A 180 -4.02 -12.56 -28.55
CA HIS A 180 -3.90 -12.43 -27.11
C HIS A 180 -3.04 -11.21 -26.73
N LEU A 181 -1.96 -10.94 -27.46
CA LEU A 181 -1.04 -9.85 -27.12
C LEU A 181 -1.65 -8.46 -27.33
N ASP A 182 -2.32 -8.23 -28.46
CA ASP A 182 -3.04 -6.98 -28.70
C ASP A 182 -4.11 -6.72 -27.61
N HIS A 183 -4.89 -7.74 -27.29
CA HIS A 183 -5.87 -7.68 -26.20
C HIS A 183 -5.21 -7.39 -24.84
N CYS A 184 -4.10 -8.06 -24.51
CA CYS A 184 -3.39 -7.87 -23.25
C CYS A 184 -2.82 -6.46 -23.11
N PHE A 185 -2.21 -5.90 -24.17
CA PHE A 185 -1.70 -4.54 -24.11
C PHE A 185 -2.82 -3.51 -23.96
N ASP A 186 -3.94 -3.68 -24.67
CA ASP A 186 -5.10 -2.80 -24.52
C ASP A 186 -5.76 -2.94 -23.13
N TYR A 187 -5.88 -4.16 -22.61
CA TYR A 187 -6.38 -4.42 -21.27
C TYR A 187 -5.49 -3.79 -20.19
N LEU A 188 -4.17 -3.98 -20.26
CA LEU A 188 -3.23 -3.42 -19.30
C LEU A 188 -3.19 -1.89 -19.36
N ARG A 189 -3.27 -1.30 -20.56
CA ARG A 189 -3.42 0.16 -20.76
C ARG A 189 -4.64 0.68 -19.99
N GLN A 190 -5.79 0.05 -20.18
CA GLN A 190 -7.02 0.43 -19.49
C GLN A 190 -6.90 0.23 -17.97
N ALA A 191 -6.27 -0.85 -17.51
CA ALA A 191 -6.02 -1.13 -16.10
C ALA A 191 -5.14 -0.05 -15.44
N ILE A 192 -4.04 0.35 -16.08
CA ILE A 192 -3.13 1.40 -15.60
C ILE A 192 -3.89 2.73 -15.47
N MET A 193 -4.63 3.12 -16.50
CA MET A 193 -5.43 4.36 -16.49
C MET A 193 -6.54 4.33 -15.44
N CYS A 194 -7.16 3.17 -15.21
CA CYS A 194 -8.21 2.99 -14.23
C CYS A 194 -7.67 3.01 -12.79
N ALA A 195 -6.49 2.43 -12.55
CA ALA A 195 -5.82 2.47 -11.26
C ALA A 195 -5.39 3.89 -10.90
N GLY A 196 -4.86 4.63 -11.89
CA GLY A 196 -4.60 6.07 -11.77
C GLY A 196 -3.55 6.39 -10.72
N ASP A 197 -2.40 5.71 -10.75
CA ASP A 197 -1.31 5.91 -9.79
C ASP A 197 -0.71 7.33 -9.88
N LEU A 198 -1.02 8.16 -8.88
CA LEU A 198 -0.62 9.57 -8.78
C LEU A 198 0.73 9.76 -8.07
N ALA A 199 1.44 8.69 -7.74
CA ALA A 199 2.76 8.78 -7.14
C ALA A 199 3.71 9.61 -8.01
N LEU A 200 4.57 10.39 -7.36
CA LEU A 200 5.50 11.31 -8.02
C LEU A 200 6.92 10.78 -7.93
N GLU A 201 7.41 10.30 -9.06
CA GLU A 201 8.74 9.71 -9.17
C GLU A 201 9.78 10.80 -9.30
N SER A 202 10.77 10.75 -8.42
CA SER A 202 11.94 11.61 -8.47
C SER A 202 12.96 11.09 -9.47
N SER A 203 13.89 11.96 -9.87
CA SER A 203 15.00 11.55 -10.71
C SER A 203 15.89 10.52 -10.01
N VAL A 204 16.46 9.60 -10.80
CA VAL A 204 17.34 8.54 -10.29
C VAL A 204 18.62 9.12 -9.70
N VAL A 205 19.21 10.08 -10.43
CA VAL A 205 20.39 10.82 -10.01
C VAL A 205 19.95 12.25 -9.73
N PRO A 206 20.29 12.82 -8.56
CA PRO A 206 19.96 14.20 -8.25
C PRO A 206 20.51 15.15 -9.33
N ASN A 207 19.65 16.03 -9.84
CA ASN A 207 19.97 16.97 -10.94
C ASN A 207 20.20 16.38 -12.33
N GLU A 208 19.99 15.08 -12.55
CA GLU A 208 19.94 14.51 -13.90
C GLU A 208 18.51 14.15 -14.29
N PHE A 209 18.17 14.36 -15.55
CA PHE A 209 16.83 14.05 -16.03
C PHE A 209 16.71 12.55 -16.32
N GLY A 210 15.89 11.85 -15.56
CA GLY A 210 15.61 10.44 -15.77
C GLY A 210 14.91 9.82 -14.57
N PHE A 211 13.84 9.07 -14.82
CA PHE A 211 12.96 8.49 -13.81
C PHE A 211 12.93 6.97 -14.01
N ASN A 212 12.97 6.19 -12.94
CA ASN A 212 12.88 4.72 -13.00
C ASN A 212 11.78 4.14 -12.09
N GLY A 213 11.01 4.99 -11.42
CA GLY A 213 9.96 4.61 -10.46
C GLY A 213 10.44 4.09 -9.11
N TRP A 214 11.72 3.78 -8.94
CA TRP A 214 12.21 3.21 -7.69
C TRP A 214 12.39 4.25 -6.59
N GLY A 215 12.15 3.82 -5.35
CA GLY A 215 12.21 4.70 -4.17
C GLY A 215 11.01 5.63 -4.01
N THR A 216 10.00 5.52 -4.88
CA THR A 216 8.75 6.28 -4.79
C THR A 216 7.72 5.50 -3.98
N SER A 217 6.95 6.20 -3.16
CA SER A 217 5.85 5.60 -2.38
C SER A 217 4.56 5.60 -3.18
N HIS A 218 3.86 4.47 -3.21
CA HIS A 218 2.61 4.26 -3.94
C HIS A 218 1.47 3.88 -2.99
N GLU A 219 0.23 4.20 -3.36
CA GLU A 219 -0.98 3.78 -2.65
C GLU A 219 -1.57 2.52 -3.30
N CYS A 220 -1.22 1.35 -2.76
CA CYS A 220 -1.64 0.06 -3.31
C CYS A 220 -2.74 -0.60 -2.48
N ALA A 221 -3.59 -1.40 -3.13
CA ALA A 221 -4.37 -2.42 -2.44
C ALA A 221 -3.43 -3.45 -1.80
N ASP A 222 -3.75 -3.96 -0.61
CA ASP A 222 -2.92 -4.95 0.07
C ASP A 222 -2.95 -6.28 -0.70
N TRP A 223 -1.81 -6.61 -1.32
CA TRP A 223 -1.60 -7.83 -2.07
C TRP A 223 -1.94 -9.09 -1.27
N ARG A 224 -1.64 -9.14 0.03
CA ARG A 224 -1.88 -10.33 0.85
C ARG A 224 -3.36 -10.57 1.05
N VAL A 225 -4.11 -9.51 1.30
CA VAL A 225 -5.57 -9.60 1.42
C VAL A 225 -6.20 -10.05 0.10
N MET A 226 -5.71 -9.52 -1.03
CA MET A 226 -6.16 -9.98 -2.35
C MET A 226 -5.82 -11.45 -2.59
N TRP A 227 -4.62 -11.88 -2.23
CA TRP A 227 -4.16 -13.27 -2.35
C TRP A 227 -5.03 -14.24 -1.52
N ASP A 228 -5.26 -13.92 -0.25
CA ASP A 228 -6.07 -14.74 0.65
C ASP A 228 -7.51 -14.83 0.13
N THR A 229 -8.05 -13.70 -0.35
CA THR A 229 -9.38 -13.65 -0.96
C THR A 229 -9.47 -14.54 -2.19
N ALA A 230 -8.52 -14.44 -3.11
CA ALA A 230 -8.48 -15.24 -4.33
C ALA A 230 -8.34 -16.74 -4.01
N THR A 231 -7.53 -17.09 -3.02
CA THR A 231 -7.33 -18.48 -2.59
C THR A 231 -8.61 -19.06 -1.97
N ALA A 232 -9.28 -18.30 -1.10
CA ALA A 232 -10.53 -18.72 -0.46
C ALA A 232 -11.69 -18.90 -1.46
N HIS A 233 -11.68 -18.17 -2.58
CA HIS A 233 -12.72 -18.20 -3.62
C HIS A 233 -12.23 -18.82 -4.93
N ARG A 234 -11.13 -19.60 -4.89
CA ARG A 234 -10.54 -20.18 -6.10
C ARG A 234 -11.53 -21.05 -6.84
N TYR A 235 -11.49 -20.99 -8.17
CA TYR A 235 -12.26 -21.92 -9.01
C TYR A 235 -11.82 -23.36 -8.73
N MET A 236 -12.77 -24.19 -8.29
CA MET A 236 -12.56 -25.63 -8.15
C MET A 236 -12.86 -26.26 -9.51
N TYR A 237 -11.81 -26.61 -10.25
CA TYR A 237 -11.95 -27.41 -11.46
C TYR A 237 -12.24 -28.85 -11.05
N ASP A 238 -13.37 -29.41 -11.51
CA ASP A 238 -13.64 -30.84 -11.39
C ASP A 238 -12.84 -31.56 -12.48
N SER A 239 -11.94 -32.46 -12.08
CA SER A 239 -11.07 -33.19 -13.01
C SER A 239 -11.80 -34.29 -13.78
N ASP A 240 -13.03 -34.61 -13.39
CA ASP A 240 -13.73 -35.82 -13.83
C ASP A 240 -14.79 -35.56 -14.92
N GLU A 241 -15.01 -34.29 -15.30
CA GLU A 241 -15.73 -33.94 -16.54
C GLU A 241 -14.71 -33.82 -17.70
N GLU A 242 -14.48 -34.95 -18.40
CA GLU A 242 -13.76 -34.96 -19.68
C GLU A 242 -14.42 -34.00 -20.68
N MET A 243 -13.57 -33.18 -21.31
CA MET A 243 -13.93 -32.19 -22.33
C MET A 243 -14.19 -32.84 -23.70
#